data_AF-A0A2K0UQV9-F1
#
_entry.id   AF-A0A2K0UQV9-F1
#
_cell.length_a   1.000
_cell.length_b   1.000
_cell.length_c   1.000
_cell.angle_alpha   90.00
_cell.angle_beta   90.00
_cell.angle_gamma   90.00
#
_symmetry.space_group_name_H-M   'P 1'
#
loop_
_entity.id
_entity.type
_entity.pdbx_description
1 polymer ?
#
loop_
_entity_poly.entity_id
_entity_poly.type
_entity_poly.pdbx_seq_one_letter_code
_entity_poly.pdbx_strand_id
1 'polypeptide(L)'
;MTDFFSRHFSKSSSNANCSYLETNTRAYDYTSTSQTLCILPSTTNPGLLAVQYDGAPQNTPPLYSIAPHAMSPGMFIVYRGLPDPTGQAGPIGHITCSSGTSAELNMRGCAMKLKMSQVTGDFSVTGTPMGTLKWKASRLTGGSTLTLCDSNGKKLAKTKTKKARFGDQKIEMLVPYDEMVVEIAVVTAYQAKAVTERAVGSVMEVVQAVSGT
;
A
#
# COMPACT_ATOMS: atom_id res chain seq x y z
N MET A 1 -0.61 22.15 75.79
CA MET A 1 -1.95 21.98 76.37
C MET A 1 -2.86 21.61 75.20
N THR A 2 -3.05 20.30 74.93
CA THR A 2 -4.15 19.46 75.45
C THR A 2 -5.53 20.04 75.07
N ASP A 3 -6.50 19.35 74.50
CA ASP A 3 -6.65 17.96 74.05
C ASP A 3 -7.96 17.88 73.23
N PHE A 4 -8.01 16.89 72.33
CA PHE A 4 -9.13 15.99 72.01
C PHE A 4 -10.60 16.47 72.11
N PHE A 5 -11.35 16.24 71.02
CA PHE A 5 -12.35 15.17 71.01
C PHE A 5 -12.44 14.50 69.63
N SER A 6 -12.37 13.17 69.68
CA SER A 6 -12.49 12.21 68.60
C SER A 6 -13.93 11.67 68.54
N ARG A 7 -14.49 11.45 67.34
CA ARG A 7 -15.44 10.36 67.08
C ARG A 7 -15.28 9.82 65.66
N HIS A 8 -14.90 8.55 65.63
CA HIS A 8 -14.93 7.61 64.51
C HIS A 8 -16.36 7.25 64.08
N PHE A 9 -16.47 6.78 62.82
CA PHE A 9 -17.31 5.73 62.22
C PHE A 9 -17.68 6.20 60.80
N SER A 10 -17.65 5.44 59.72
CA SER A 10 -17.06 4.16 59.33
C SER A 10 -17.16 4.12 57.79
N LYS A 11 -16.35 3.26 57.16
CA LYS A 11 -16.29 2.97 55.72
C LYS A 11 -17.64 3.01 54.97
N SER A 12 -17.63 3.61 53.78
CA SER A 12 -18.18 2.95 52.59
C SER A 12 -17.42 3.39 51.35
N SER A 13 -16.76 2.42 50.73
CA SER A 13 -16.10 2.50 49.43
C SER A 13 -17.17 2.19 48.38
N SER A 14 -17.47 3.13 47.50
CA SER A 14 -18.05 2.81 46.20
C SER A 14 -17.35 3.65 45.14
N ASN A 15 -16.28 3.08 44.58
CA ASN A 15 -15.68 3.53 43.34
C ASN A 15 -16.77 3.61 42.27
N ALA A 16 -16.96 4.81 41.72
CA ALA A 16 -17.78 5.02 40.54
C ALA A 16 -17.13 4.25 39.37
N ASN A 17 -17.84 3.24 38.89
CA ASN A 17 -17.55 2.52 37.66
C ASN A 17 -17.55 3.52 36.49
N CYS A 18 -16.36 3.97 36.09
CA CYS A 18 -16.14 4.50 34.76
C CYS A 18 -16.00 3.27 33.85
N SER A 19 -17.10 2.86 33.22
CA SER A 19 -17.12 1.78 32.24
C SER A 19 -16.31 2.21 31.02
N TYR A 20 -14.99 1.97 31.08
CA TYR A 20 -14.16 1.83 29.91
C TYR A 20 -14.76 0.69 29.08
N LEU A 21 -15.32 1.05 27.93
CA LEU A 21 -15.54 0.11 26.85
C LEU A 21 -14.16 -0.45 26.49
N GLU A 22 -13.90 -1.68 26.94
CA GLU A 22 -12.81 -2.51 26.45
C GLU A 22 -13.04 -2.73 24.95
N THR A 23 -12.53 -1.82 24.13
CA THR A 23 -12.29 -2.13 22.73
C THR A 23 -11.24 -3.22 22.73
N ASN A 24 -11.72 -4.43 22.44
CA ASN A 24 -11.01 -5.66 22.16
C ASN A 24 -9.80 -5.37 21.26
N THR A 25 -8.71 -4.98 21.89
CA THR A 25 -7.42 -4.81 21.24
C THR A 25 -6.87 -6.21 21.23
N ARG A 26 -7.20 -6.96 20.17
CA ARG A 26 -6.43 -8.16 19.82
C ARG A 26 -4.99 -7.68 19.74
N ALA A 27 -4.22 -7.99 20.78
CA ALA A 27 -2.78 -7.90 20.78
C ALA A 27 -2.32 -8.82 19.64
N TYR A 28 -2.13 -8.25 18.46
CA TYR A 28 -1.39 -8.92 17.41
C TYR A 28 0.01 -9.05 17.95
N ASP A 29 0.38 -10.29 18.25
CA ASP A 29 1.72 -10.68 18.66
C ASP A 29 2.69 -10.18 17.58
N TYR A 30 3.46 -9.12 17.88
CA TYR A 30 4.44 -8.51 16.99
C TYR A 30 5.69 -9.41 16.89
N THR A 31 5.48 -10.68 16.59
CA THR A 31 6.54 -11.55 16.11
C THR A 31 6.80 -11.14 14.67
N SER A 32 8.01 -10.62 14.43
CA SER A 32 8.50 -10.10 13.15
C SER A 32 8.41 -11.15 12.03
N THR A 33 7.22 -11.34 11.49
CA THR A 33 6.96 -12.15 10.30
C THR A 33 6.73 -11.18 9.15
N SER A 34 7.67 -11.13 8.21
CA SER A 34 7.49 -10.37 6.98
C SER A 34 6.24 -10.89 6.27
N GLN A 35 5.22 -10.05 6.13
CA GLN A 35 3.96 -10.45 5.49
C GLN A 35 4.03 -10.21 3.99
N THR A 36 3.55 -11.16 3.21
CA THR A 36 3.49 -11.01 1.74
C THR A 36 2.05 -10.74 1.32
N LEU A 37 1.87 -9.69 0.53
CA LEU A 37 0.62 -9.32 -0.14
C LEU A 37 0.64 -9.75 -1.59
N CYS A 38 -0.52 -10.07 -2.13
CA CYS A 38 -0.77 -10.40 -3.51
C CYS A 38 -1.73 -9.38 -4.11
N ILE A 39 -1.38 -8.85 -5.29
CA ILE A 39 -2.25 -8.03 -6.13
C ILE A 39 -2.70 -8.94 -7.27
N LEU A 40 -4.00 -9.23 -7.32
CA LEU A 40 -4.61 -10.19 -8.23
C LEU A 40 -5.88 -9.62 -8.85
N PRO A 41 -6.26 -9.99 -10.08
CA PRO A 41 -7.61 -9.74 -10.58
C PRO A 41 -8.65 -10.34 -9.61
N SER A 42 -9.70 -9.58 -9.30
CA SER A 42 -10.79 -10.09 -8.48
C SER A 42 -11.53 -11.19 -9.24
N THR A 43 -11.75 -12.31 -8.56
CA THR A 43 -12.51 -13.45 -9.07
C THR A 43 -14.01 -13.14 -9.19
N THR A 44 -14.50 -12.15 -8.45
CA THR A 44 -15.91 -11.75 -8.42
C THR A 44 -16.17 -10.54 -9.31
N ASN A 45 -15.20 -9.63 -9.45
CA ASN A 45 -15.33 -8.39 -10.21
C ASN A 45 -14.16 -8.25 -11.22
N PRO A 46 -14.32 -8.71 -12.47
CA PRO A 46 -13.22 -8.79 -13.45
C PRO A 46 -12.51 -7.46 -13.77
N GLY A 47 -13.15 -6.31 -13.51
CA GLY A 47 -12.57 -4.98 -13.71
C GLY A 47 -11.76 -4.44 -12.51
N LEU A 48 -11.63 -5.23 -11.44
CA LEU A 48 -11.06 -4.79 -10.18
C LEU A 48 -9.86 -5.64 -9.79
N LEU A 49 -8.82 -5.01 -9.26
CA LEU A 49 -7.71 -5.70 -8.63
C LEU A 49 -7.95 -5.77 -7.12
N ALA A 50 -7.76 -6.96 -6.56
CA ALA A 50 -7.87 -7.26 -5.14
C ALA A 50 -6.47 -7.40 -4.53
N VAL A 51 -6.30 -6.84 -3.33
CA VAL A 51 -5.09 -6.94 -2.53
C VAL A 51 -5.38 -7.80 -1.32
N GLN A 52 -4.70 -8.92 -1.18
CA GLN A 52 -4.92 -9.91 -0.12
C GLN A 52 -3.58 -10.43 0.43
N TYR A 53 -3.61 -11.05 1.60
CA TYR A 53 -2.46 -11.81 2.08
C TYR A 53 -2.16 -13.00 1.18
N ASP A 54 -0.88 -13.31 1.01
CA ASP A 54 -0.46 -14.51 0.30
C ASP A 54 -0.96 -15.77 1.01
N GLY A 55 -1.60 -16.67 0.27
CA GLY A 55 -2.25 -17.86 0.82
C GLY A 55 -3.62 -17.63 1.46
N ALA A 56 -4.19 -16.42 1.36
CA ALA A 56 -5.56 -16.18 1.81
C ALA A 56 -6.57 -17.10 1.06
N PRO A 57 -7.58 -17.65 1.75
CA PRO A 57 -8.65 -18.40 1.10
C PRO A 57 -9.37 -17.58 0.01
N GLN A 58 -9.85 -18.26 -1.03
CA GLN A 58 -10.44 -17.63 -2.22
C GLN A 58 -11.61 -16.66 -1.93
N ASN A 59 -12.33 -16.86 -0.83
CA ASN A 59 -13.49 -16.05 -0.43
C ASN A 59 -13.15 -14.99 0.62
N THR A 60 -11.88 -14.77 0.91
CA THR A 60 -11.46 -13.76 1.90
C THR A 60 -11.72 -12.36 1.34
N PRO A 61 -12.43 -11.47 2.05
CA PRO A 61 -12.55 -10.08 1.64
C PRO A 61 -11.17 -9.45 1.42
N PRO A 62 -10.96 -8.69 0.33
CA PRO A 62 -9.69 -8.03 0.10
C PRO A 62 -9.40 -6.97 1.17
N LEU A 63 -8.12 -6.73 1.44
CA LEU A 63 -7.67 -5.61 2.28
C LEU A 63 -7.89 -4.28 1.57
N TYR A 64 -7.55 -4.26 0.28
CA TYR A 64 -7.69 -3.11 -0.59
C TYR A 64 -8.17 -3.55 -1.97
N SER A 65 -8.78 -2.64 -2.70
CA SER A 65 -9.04 -2.83 -4.11
C SER A 65 -8.64 -1.62 -4.94
N ILE A 66 -8.29 -1.90 -6.19
CA ILE A 66 -7.90 -0.90 -7.18
C ILE A 66 -8.82 -1.09 -8.39
N ALA A 67 -9.54 -0.03 -8.76
CA ALA A 67 -10.48 -0.05 -9.88
C ALA A 67 -10.15 1.09 -10.86
N PRO A 68 -10.32 0.89 -12.19
CA PRO A 68 -10.19 1.98 -13.14
C PRO A 68 -11.29 3.02 -12.92
N HIS A 69 -10.97 4.29 -13.09
CA HIS A 69 -11.96 5.36 -13.06
C HIS A 69 -12.80 5.33 -14.35
N ALA A 70 -14.13 5.30 -14.21
CA ALA A 70 -15.04 5.12 -15.34
C ALA A 70 -14.93 6.24 -16.41
N MET A 71 -14.63 7.48 -15.98
CA MET A 71 -14.64 8.66 -16.85
C MET A 71 -13.24 9.22 -17.15
N SER A 72 -12.19 8.67 -16.53
CA SER A 72 -10.83 9.23 -16.64
C SER A 72 -9.84 8.11 -16.96
N PRO A 73 -9.59 7.86 -18.25
CA PRO A 73 -8.63 6.85 -18.68
C PRO A 73 -7.26 7.06 -18.04
N GLY A 74 -6.65 5.98 -17.55
CA GLY A 74 -5.35 6.02 -16.88
C GLY A 74 -5.39 6.50 -15.42
N MET A 75 -6.56 6.82 -14.88
CA MET A 75 -6.80 7.02 -13.45
C MET A 75 -7.35 5.74 -12.82
N PHE A 76 -6.84 5.37 -11.66
CA PHE A 76 -7.33 4.28 -10.84
C PHE A 76 -7.70 4.79 -9.45
N ILE A 77 -8.78 4.27 -8.91
CA ILE A 77 -9.29 4.58 -7.58
C ILE A 77 -8.93 3.43 -6.64
N VAL A 78 -8.50 3.79 -5.44
CA VAL A 78 -8.09 2.86 -4.39
C VAL A 78 -9.11 2.88 -3.26
N TYR A 79 -9.59 1.70 -2.88
CA TYR A 79 -10.54 1.51 -1.79
C TYR A 79 -9.94 0.63 -0.70
N ARG A 80 -10.38 0.86 0.54
CA ARG A 80 -10.22 -0.12 1.62
C ARG A 80 -11.33 -1.16 1.46
N GLY A 81 -10.96 -2.43 1.33
CA GLY A 81 -11.91 -3.48 0.98
C GLY A 81 -12.43 -3.36 -0.45
N LEU A 82 -13.66 -3.81 -0.68
CA LEU A 82 -14.37 -3.65 -1.94
C LEU A 82 -15.03 -2.26 -2.02
N PRO A 83 -15.26 -1.72 -3.24
CA PRO A 83 -16.02 -0.49 -3.42
C PRO A 83 -17.42 -0.65 -2.81
N ASP A 84 -17.78 0.28 -1.94
CA ASP A 84 -19.08 0.27 -1.28
C ASP A 84 -20.17 0.76 -2.26
N PRO A 85 -21.16 -0.08 -2.60
CA PRO A 85 -22.22 0.30 -3.52
C PRO A 85 -23.14 1.40 -2.95
N THR A 86 -23.14 1.59 -1.62
CA THR A 86 -23.93 2.63 -0.95
C THR A 86 -23.22 3.99 -0.90
N GLY A 87 -21.91 4.02 -1.17
CA GLY A 87 -21.08 5.22 -1.14
C GLY A 87 -20.80 5.78 0.26
N GLN A 88 -21.10 5.04 1.34
CA GLN A 88 -20.80 5.45 2.71
C GLN A 88 -19.30 5.38 2.99
N ALA A 89 -18.62 4.35 2.49
CA ALA A 89 -17.16 4.26 2.50
C ALA A 89 -16.58 4.78 1.18
N GLY A 90 -16.09 6.02 1.22
CA GLY A 90 -15.42 6.65 0.08
C GLY A 90 -14.07 6.01 -0.26
N PRO A 91 -13.50 6.36 -1.43
CA PRO A 91 -12.16 5.92 -1.80
C PRO A 91 -11.11 6.47 -0.82
N ILE A 92 -10.08 5.67 -0.56
CA ILE A 92 -8.94 6.09 0.27
C ILE A 92 -7.88 6.81 -0.54
N GLY A 93 -7.96 6.76 -1.87
CA GLY A 93 -7.01 7.44 -2.73
C GLY A 93 -7.23 7.19 -4.21
N HIS A 94 -6.35 7.76 -5.01
CA HIS A 94 -6.30 7.55 -6.45
C HIS A 94 -4.88 7.65 -6.97
N ILE A 95 -4.68 7.10 -8.17
CA ILE A 95 -3.44 7.22 -8.92
C ILE A 95 -3.76 7.53 -10.38
N THR A 96 -3.08 8.52 -10.93
CA THR A 96 -3.26 9.02 -12.30
C THR A 96 -1.94 8.93 -13.04
N CYS A 97 -1.94 8.25 -14.19
CA CYS A 97 -0.79 8.23 -15.08
C CYS A 97 -0.59 9.62 -15.68
N SER A 98 0.47 10.35 -15.29
CA SER A 98 0.74 11.70 -15.79
C SER A 98 1.64 11.72 -17.02
N SER A 99 2.47 10.68 -17.22
CA SER A 99 3.26 10.49 -18.43
C SER A 99 3.69 9.03 -18.60
N GLY A 100 4.45 8.73 -19.67
CA GLY A 100 5.05 7.41 -19.88
C GLY A 100 6.00 6.96 -18.76
N THR A 101 6.54 7.88 -17.95
CA THR A 101 7.52 7.59 -16.88
C THR A 101 7.11 8.13 -15.51
N SER A 102 5.91 8.71 -15.36
CA SER A 102 5.45 9.28 -14.11
C SER A 102 3.98 9.01 -13.82
N ALA A 103 3.64 9.01 -12.55
CA ALA A 103 2.27 8.99 -12.06
C ALA A 103 2.12 9.93 -10.87
N GLU A 104 0.94 10.49 -10.72
CA GLU A 104 0.53 11.27 -9.55
C GLU A 104 -0.40 10.42 -8.72
N LEU A 105 -0.22 10.42 -7.40
CA LEU A 105 -1.06 9.66 -6.50
C LEU A 105 -1.47 10.51 -5.32
N ASN A 106 -2.70 10.34 -4.87
CA ASN A 106 -3.21 10.91 -3.65
C ASN A 106 -3.70 9.77 -2.77
N MET A 107 -3.07 9.59 -1.61
CA MET A 107 -3.46 8.57 -0.64
C MET A 107 -3.84 9.26 0.67
N ARG A 108 -5.08 9.07 1.12
CA ARG A 108 -5.63 9.69 2.35
C ARG A 108 -5.42 11.20 2.41
N GLY A 109 -5.62 11.89 1.28
CA GLY A 109 -5.41 13.33 1.16
C GLY A 109 -3.94 13.75 0.95
N CYS A 110 -2.99 12.82 0.98
CA CYS A 110 -1.58 13.10 0.83
C CYS A 110 -1.16 12.96 -0.64
N ALA A 111 -0.85 14.09 -1.28
CA ALA A 111 -0.38 14.13 -2.65
C ALA A 111 1.09 13.69 -2.76
N MET A 112 1.36 12.81 -3.72
CA MET A 112 2.68 12.24 -3.99
C MET A 112 2.89 12.06 -5.50
N LYS A 113 4.14 11.93 -5.90
CA LYS A 113 4.54 11.71 -7.29
C LYS A 113 5.47 10.51 -7.39
N LEU A 114 5.12 9.57 -8.26
CA LEU A 114 5.98 8.47 -8.69
C LEU A 114 6.70 8.88 -9.98
N LYS A 115 8.02 8.70 -10.03
CA LYS A 115 8.83 8.97 -11.22
C LYS A 115 9.87 7.88 -11.45
N MET A 116 9.94 7.35 -12.67
CA MET A 116 10.95 6.40 -13.11
C MET A 116 12.23 7.12 -13.53
N SER A 117 13.37 6.58 -13.10
CA SER A 117 14.70 6.88 -13.64
C SER A 117 14.93 5.98 -14.85
N GLN A 118 14.98 6.56 -16.05
CA GLN A 118 15.26 5.79 -17.28
C GLN A 118 16.70 5.23 -17.31
N VAL A 119 17.62 5.84 -16.54
CA VAL A 119 19.03 5.42 -16.50
C VAL A 119 19.23 4.20 -15.61
N THR A 120 18.57 4.18 -14.44
CA THR A 120 18.78 3.12 -13.44
C THR A 120 17.64 2.11 -13.35
N GLY A 121 16.47 2.43 -13.91
CA GLY A 121 15.23 1.67 -13.71
C GLY A 121 14.61 1.84 -12.33
N ASP A 122 15.20 2.68 -11.47
CA ASP A 122 14.67 2.96 -10.14
C ASP A 122 13.41 3.84 -10.23
N PHE A 123 12.57 3.80 -9.20
CA PHE A 123 11.46 4.73 -9.05
C PHE A 123 11.61 5.54 -7.77
N SER A 124 11.30 6.82 -7.83
CA SER A 124 11.20 7.68 -6.65
C SER A 124 9.74 8.03 -6.41
N VAL A 125 9.32 7.93 -5.15
CA VAL A 125 8.02 8.41 -4.66
C VAL A 125 8.31 9.61 -3.77
N THR A 126 7.81 10.78 -4.14
CA THR A 126 8.05 12.03 -3.39
C THR A 126 6.73 12.67 -2.98
N GLY A 127 6.59 13.04 -1.72
CA GLY A 127 5.43 13.79 -1.22
C GLY A 127 5.37 13.80 0.31
N THR A 128 4.46 14.59 0.87
CA THR A 128 4.21 14.63 2.31
C THR A 128 3.23 13.52 2.72
N PRO A 129 3.28 13.01 3.96
CA PRO A 129 4.30 13.24 5.00
C PRO A 129 5.53 12.32 4.85
N MET A 130 5.49 11.33 3.94
CA MET A 130 6.49 10.25 3.86
C MET A 130 7.86 10.68 3.29
N GLY A 131 7.97 11.92 2.80
CA GLY A 131 9.20 12.45 2.23
C GLY A 131 9.54 11.78 0.91
N THR A 132 10.75 11.22 0.81
CA THR A 132 11.22 10.52 -0.39
C THR A 132 11.40 9.04 -0.09
N LEU A 133 10.65 8.21 -0.81
CA LEU A 133 10.86 6.76 -0.88
C LEU A 133 11.45 6.41 -2.24
N LYS A 134 12.22 5.31 -2.31
CA LYS A 134 12.82 4.84 -3.57
C LYS A 134 12.63 3.34 -3.75
N TRP A 135 12.02 2.94 -4.86
CA TRP A 135 12.09 1.59 -5.37
C TRP A 135 13.41 1.41 -6.12
N LYS A 136 14.32 0.63 -5.55
CA LYS A 136 15.61 0.31 -6.14
C LYS A 136 15.53 -0.98 -6.93
N ALA A 137 15.92 -0.94 -8.20
CA ALA A 137 16.01 -2.11 -9.06
C ALA A 137 17.20 -2.99 -8.64
N SER A 138 16.94 -4.27 -8.40
CA SER A 138 17.98 -5.23 -8.04
C SER A 138 18.78 -5.64 -9.28
N ARG A 139 20.06 -5.25 -9.32
CA ARG A 139 21.00 -5.67 -10.39
C ARG A 139 21.16 -7.20 -10.44
N LEU A 140 21.10 -7.86 -9.28
CA LEU A 140 21.24 -9.33 -9.17
C LEU A 140 20.12 -10.11 -9.87
N THR A 141 18.95 -9.49 -10.02
CA THR A 141 17.78 -10.11 -10.65
C THR A 141 17.48 -9.49 -12.02
N GLY A 142 18.45 -8.81 -12.63
CA GLY A 142 18.27 -8.08 -13.88
C GLY A 142 17.16 -7.01 -13.82
N GLY A 143 16.96 -6.38 -12.66
CA GLY A 143 15.92 -5.36 -12.44
C GLY A 143 14.51 -5.89 -12.18
N SER A 144 14.26 -7.20 -12.28
CA SER A 144 12.92 -7.79 -12.09
C SER A 144 12.37 -7.72 -10.65
N THR A 145 13.23 -7.42 -9.68
CA THR A 145 12.86 -7.22 -8.28
C THR A 145 13.16 -5.79 -7.87
N LEU A 146 12.19 -5.13 -7.25
CA LEU A 146 12.31 -3.78 -6.71
C LEU A 146 12.31 -3.86 -5.19
N THR A 147 13.14 -3.05 -4.53
CA THR A 147 13.14 -2.89 -3.06
C THR A 147 12.80 -1.45 -2.72
N LEU A 148 11.73 -1.24 -1.96
CA LEU A 148 11.34 0.07 -1.46
C LEU A 148 12.22 0.44 -0.27
N CYS A 149 12.83 1.61 -0.32
CA CYS A 149 13.64 2.18 0.75
C CYS A 149 13.10 3.55 1.16
N ASP A 150 13.21 3.89 2.44
CA ASP A 150 13.05 5.28 2.90
C ASP A 150 14.29 6.13 2.59
N SER A 151 14.25 7.41 2.98
CA SER A 151 15.36 8.36 2.80
C SER A 151 16.65 7.96 3.53
N ASN A 152 16.54 7.19 4.60
CA ASN A 152 17.66 6.67 5.39
C ASN A 152 18.19 5.35 4.83
N GLY A 153 17.59 4.82 3.75
CA GLY A 153 17.97 3.55 3.14
C GLY A 153 17.38 2.32 3.86
N LYS A 154 16.52 2.49 4.86
CA LYS A 154 15.81 1.39 5.52
C LYS A 154 14.89 0.74 4.49
N LYS A 155 14.95 -0.58 4.37
CA LYS A 155 14.09 -1.35 3.47
C LYS A 155 12.70 -1.47 4.08
N LEU A 156 11.67 -1.12 3.31
CA LEU A 156 10.27 -1.12 3.75
C LEU A 156 9.48 -2.27 3.11
N ALA A 157 9.72 -2.53 1.84
CA ALA A 157 9.03 -3.57 1.09
C ALA A 157 9.89 -4.08 -0.08
N LYS A 158 9.52 -5.22 -0.63
CA LYS A 158 10.20 -5.83 -1.78
C LYS A 158 9.19 -6.50 -2.70
N THR A 159 9.29 -6.30 -4.01
CA THR A 159 8.48 -7.06 -4.96
C THR A 159 9.02 -8.49 -5.08
N LYS A 160 8.13 -9.46 -5.15
CA LYS A 160 8.46 -10.86 -5.44
C LYS A 160 7.85 -11.21 -6.79
N THR A 161 8.68 -11.66 -7.72
CA THR A 161 8.22 -12.19 -9.00
C THR A 161 8.02 -13.70 -8.89
N LYS A 162 6.83 -14.20 -9.25
CA LYS A 162 6.67 -15.60 -9.70
C LYS A 162 6.92 -15.64 -11.21
N LYS A 163 7.55 -16.71 -11.70
CA LYS A 163 7.70 -17.04 -13.12
C LYS A 163 6.37 -17.47 -13.80
N ALA A 164 5.20 -17.03 -13.32
CA ALA A 164 3.92 -17.47 -13.85
C ALA A 164 3.14 -16.31 -14.47
N ARG A 165 2.38 -16.64 -15.53
CA ARG A 165 1.57 -15.80 -16.42
C ARG A 165 1.09 -14.47 -15.82
N PHE A 166 1.19 -13.43 -16.65
CA PHE A 166 0.43 -12.16 -16.60
C PHE A 166 -0.56 -12.03 -15.43
N GLY A 167 -0.17 -11.33 -14.37
CA GLY A 167 -1.15 -10.85 -13.37
C GLY A 167 -0.61 -10.70 -11.97
N ASP A 168 0.13 -11.70 -11.48
CA ASP A 168 0.34 -11.83 -10.02
C ASP A 168 1.55 -11.05 -9.54
N GLN A 169 1.31 -9.87 -8.95
CA GLN A 169 2.34 -9.10 -8.29
C GLN A 169 2.31 -9.39 -6.79
N LYS A 170 3.44 -9.86 -6.24
CA LYS A 170 3.61 -10.06 -4.80
C LYS A 170 4.48 -8.97 -4.20
N ILE A 171 4.15 -8.55 -2.99
CA ILE A 171 4.87 -7.53 -2.23
C ILE A 171 5.11 -8.06 -0.83
N GLU A 172 6.37 -8.24 -0.48
CA GLU A 172 6.78 -8.57 0.88
C GLU A 172 7.00 -7.28 1.66
N MET A 173 6.29 -7.12 2.77
CA MET A 173 6.48 -6.05 3.73
C MET A 173 7.61 -6.44 4.69
N LEU A 174 8.62 -5.57 4.80
CA LEU A 174 9.83 -5.78 5.61
C LEU A 174 9.81 -4.99 6.92
N VAL A 175 8.74 -4.23 7.14
CA VAL A 175 8.46 -3.46 8.36
C VAL A 175 7.07 -3.83 8.87
N PRO A 176 6.78 -3.56 10.15
CA PRO A 176 5.43 -3.76 10.67
C PRO A 176 4.37 -2.96 9.91
N TYR A 177 3.12 -3.41 9.98
CA TYR A 177 1.99 -2.88 9.23
C TYR A 177 1.59 -1.48 9.71
N ASP A 178 2.31 -0.47 9.24
CA ASP A 178 1.74 0.85 9.07
C ASP A 178 0.87 0.83 7.81
N GLU A 179 -0.44 1.05 7.98
CA GLU A 179 -1.42 0.98 6.89
C GLU A 179 -1.06 1.91 5.72
N MET A 180 -0.54 3.11 6.00
CA MET A 180 -0.18 4.07 4.97
C MET A 180 1.05 3.61 4.19
N VAL A 181 2.03 3.02 4.87
CA VAL A 181 3.21 2.42 4.19
C VAL A 181 2.79 1.25 3.31
N VAL A 182 1.87 0.41 3.78
CA VAL A 182 1.32 -0.71 2.99
C VAL A 182 0.59 -0.21 1.75
N GLU A 183 -0.31 0.76 1.91
CA GLU A 183 -1.06 1.38 0.82
C GLU A 183 -0.14 1.97 -0.25
N ILE A 184 0.86 2.75 0.17
CA ILE A 184 1.85 3.34 -0.74
C ILE A 184 2.66 2.25 -1.43
N ALA A 185 3.15 1.25 -0.69
CA ALA A 185 3.94 0.18 -1.26
C ALA A 185 3.15 -0.59 -2.34
N VAL A 186 1.89 -0.93 -2.06
CA VAL A 186 1.00 -1.63 -2.99
C VAL A 186 0.74 -0.82 -4.26
N VAL A 187 0.27 0.42 -4.10
CA VAL A 187 -0.14 1.27 -5.23
C VAL A 187 1.06 1.65 -6.09
N THR A 188 2.19 2.02 -5.47
CA THR A 188 3.38 2.43 -6.21
C THR A 188 4.10 1.26 -6.86
N ALA A 189 4.06 0.05 -6.28
CA ALA A 189 4.60 -1.14 -6.93
C ALA A 189 3.75 -1.56 -8.13
N TYR A 190 2.42 -1.53 -8.02
CA TYR A 190 1.51 -1.79 -9.15
C TYR A 190 1.79 -0.81 -10.29
N GLN A 191 1.88 0.49 -9.97
CA GLN A 191 2.14 1.50 -10.97
C GLN A 191 3.55 1.44 -11.55
N ALA A 192 4.57 1.11 -10.75
CA ALA A 192 5.94 0.94 -11.26
C ALA A 192 6.01 -0.17 -12.32
N LYS A 193 5.28 -1.27 -12.11
CA LYS A 193 5.15 -2.34 -13.11
C LYS A 193 4.48 -1.82 -14.39
N ALA A 194 3.33 -1.15 -14.28
CA ALA A 194 2.60 -0.62 -15.43
C ALA A 194 3.39 0.46 -16.20
N VAL A 195 4.16 1.30 -15.50
CA VAL A 195 5.06 2.30 -16.10
C VAL A 195 6.22 1.61 -16.83
N THR A 196 6.80 0.57 -16.25
CA THR A 196 7.87 -0.20 -16.91
C THR A 196 7.37 -0.84 -18.21
N GLU A 197 6.19 -1.47 -18.18
CA GLU A 197 5.58 -2.11 -19.35
C GLU A 197 5.33 -1.08 -20.48
N ARG A 198 4.82 0.10 -20.15
CA ARG A 198 4.64 1.20 -21.11
C ARG A 198 5.96 1.71 -21.67
N ALA A 199 6.95 1.95 -20.81
CA ALA A 199 8.26 2.43 -21.23
C ALA A 199 8.94 1.44 -22.18
N VAL A 200 8.87 0.13 -21.91
CA VAL A 200 9.39 -0.91 -22.81
C VAL A 200 8.62 -0.94 -24.14
N GLY A 201 7.29 -0.88 -24.10
CA GLY A 201 6.46 -0.84 -25.30
C GLY A 201 6.82 0.33 -26.22
N SER A 202 6.94 1.54 -25.67
CA SER A 202 7.34 2.73 -26.45
C SER A 202 8.76 2.64 -27.01
N VAL A 203 9.70 2.00 -26.30
CA VAL A 203 11.07 1.81 -26.82
C VAL A 203 11.07 0.84 -28.00
N MET A 204 10.28 -0.23 -27.95
CA MET A 204 10.19 -1.20 -29.05
C MET A 204 9.57 -0.60 -30.30
N GLU A 205 8.56 0.26 -30.16
CA GLU A 205 7.94 0.96 -31.30
C GLU A 205 8.95 1.86 -32.04
N VAL A 206 9.82 2.57 -31.32
CA VAL A 206 10.85 3.43 -31.92
C VAL A 206 11.94 2.62 -32.63
N VAL A 207 12.37 1.49 -32.06
CA VAL A 207 13.40 0.62 -32.68
C VAL A 207 12.88 -0.01 -33.97
N GLN A 208 11.60 -0.39 -34.03
CA GLN A 208 10.97 -0.88 -35.25
C GLN A 208 10.83 0.20 -36.32
N ALA A 209 10.57 1.45 -35.94
CA ALA A 209 10.52 2.58 -36.87
C ALA A 209 11.89 2.93 -37.49
N VAL A 210 13.00 2.65 -36.78
CA VAL A 210 14.37 2.93 -37.26
C VAL A 210 14.95 1.77 -38.07
N SER A 211 14.46 0.54 -37.88
CA SER A 211 14.94 -0.65 -38.61
C SER A 211 14.19 -0.90 -39.94
N GLY A 212 13.25 -0.02 -40.29
CA GLY A 212 12.37 -0.12 -41.46
C GLY A 212 12.70 0.85 -42.61
N THR A 213 13.94 1.31 -42.72
CA THR A 213 14.51 2.07 -43.86
C THR A 213 15.76 1.38 -44.35
#